data_AF-A0A421CEC5-F1
#
_entry.id   AF-A0A421CEC5-F1
#
_cell.length_a   1.000
_cell.length_b   1.000
_cell.length_c   1.000
_cell.angle_alpha   90.00
_cell.angle_beta   90.00
_cell.angle_gamma   90.00
#
_symmetry.space_group_name_H-M   'P 1'
#
loop_
_entity.id
_entity.type
_entity.pdbx_description
1 polymer ?
#
loop_
_entity_poly.entity_id
_entity_poly.type
_entity_poly.pdbx_seq_one_letter_code
_entity_poly.pdbx_strand_id
1 'polypeptide(L)'
;MKRVDNSLFRDLSLYLEGKHEYGETEHLGLKKGAVGLAENEFFLENVPEEFIEKFKVIKDKTINGEIVVKSGLMVESNEFQELRDSV
;
A
#
# COMPACT_ATOMS: atom_id res chain seq x y z
N MET A 1 1.15 7.74 -3.12
CA MET A 1 2.61 7.77 -2.84
C MET A 1 3.13 6.35 -2.67
N LYS A 2 4.25 6.02 -3.33
CA LYS A 2 4.96 4.74 -3.20
C LYS A 2 6.39 5.03 -2.74
N ARG A 3 6.74 4.63 -1.52
CA ARG A 3 7.99 4.99 -0.83
C ARG A 3 9.12 4.00 -1.12
N VAL A 4 9.52 3.92 -2.38
CA VAL A 4 10.65 3.07 -2.81
C VAL A 4 11.96 3.51 -2.14
N ASP A 5 12.11 4.81 -1.91
CA ASP A 5 13.19 5.42 -1.11
C ASP A 5 13.32 4.75 0.28
N ASN A 6 12.22 4.72 1.05
CA ASN A 6 12.23 4.13 2.38
C ASN A 6 12.45 2.62 2.32
N SER A 7 11.90 1.94 1.32
CA SER A 7 12.11 0.51 1.12
C SER A 7 13.58 0.19 0.93
N LEU A 8 14.27 0.89 0.02
CA LEU A 8 15.70 0.71 -0.24
C LEU A 8 16.56 1.10 0.96
N PHE A 9 16.23 2.21 1.63
CA PHE A 9 16.95 2.66 2.81
C PHE A 9 16.86 1.65 3.97
N ARG A 10 15.65 1.13 4.25
CA ARG A 10 15.43 0.09 5.25
C ARG A 10 16.24 -1.16 4.89
N ASP A 11 16.19 -1.57 3.62
CA ASP A 11 16.85 -2.78 3.17
C ASP A 11 18.37 -2.72 3.34
N LEU A 12 18.97 -1.60 2.93
CA LEU A 12 20.40 -1.34 3.14
C LEU A 12 20.75 -1.29 4.63
N SER A 13 19.89 -0.70 5.46
CA SER A 13 20.11 -0.64 6.91
C SER A 13 20.12 -2.05 7.53
N LEU A 14 19.17 -2.91 7.14
CA LEU A 14 19.13 -4.31 7.59
C LEU A 14 20.38 -5.08 7.14
N TYR A 15 20.88 -4.81 5.93
CA TYR A 15 22.10 -5.41 5.43
C TYR A 15 23.32 -5.01 6.27
N LEU A 16 23.48 -3.71 6.55
CA LEU A 16 24.58 -3.20 7.38
C LEU A 16 24.52 -3.71 8.83
N GLU A 17 23.31 -3.93 9.37
CA GLU A 17 23.11 -4.54 10.69
C GLU A 17 23.29 -6.06 10.71
N GLY A 18 23.51 -6.71 9.55
CA GLY A 18 23.63 -8.16 9.44
C GLY A 18 22.32 -8.92 9.65
N LYS A 19 21.17 -8.26 9.50
CA LYS A 19 19.81 -8.81 9.71
C LYS A 19 19.02 -8.98 8.42
N HIS A 20 19.62 -8.74 7.26
CA HIS A 20 18.93 -8.87 5.98
C HIS A 20 18.70 -10.34 5.63
N GLU A 21 17.46 -10.66 5.24
CA GLU A 21 17.03 -12.00 4.86
C GLU A 21 17.05 -12.13 3.34
N TYR A 22 17.76 -13.14 2.84
CA TYR A 22 17.91 -13.40 1.41
C TYR A 22 16.97 -14.51 0.93
N GLY A 23 16.58 -14.45 -0.35
CA GLY A 23 15.76 -15.47 -1.00
C GLY A 23 14.27 -15.38 -0.70
N GLU A 24 13.85 -14.38 0.09
CA GLU A 24 12.45 -14.13 0.40
C GLU A 24 11.93 -12.88 -0.36
N THR A 25 10.63 -12.89 -0.66
CA THR A 25 9.94 -11.71 -1.22
C THR A 25 9.17 -11.01 -0.12
N GLU A 26 9.60 -9.81 0.24
CA GLU A 26 8.87 -9.01 1.20
C GLU A 26 7.73 -8.21 0.57
N HIS A 27 6.54 -8.31 1.17
CA HIS A 27 5.42 -7.45 0.83
C HIS A 27 5.41 -6.19 1.73
N LEU A 28 5.64 -5.03 1.11
CA LEU A 28 5.64 -3.73 1.77
C LEU A 28 4.38 -2.93 1.36
N GLY A 29 3.38 -2.93 2.24
CA GLY A 29 2.07 -2.29 2.01
C GLY A 29 1.78 -1.09 2.92
N LEU A 30 0.50 -0.73 3.05
CA LEU A 30 0.01 0.37 3.91
C LEU A 30 0.51 0.22 5.35
N LYS A 31 0.48 -1.00 5.89
CA LYS A 31 0.91 -1.32 7.27
C LYS A 31 2.38 -0.97 7.54
N LYS A 32 3.25 -1.10 6.53
CA LYS A 32 4.68 -0.79 6.63
C LYS A 32 5.02 0.64 6.14
N GLY A 33 4.00 1.47 5.87
CA GLY A 33 4.19 2.84 5.37
C GLY A 33 4.82 2.93 3.99
N ALA A 34 4.90 1.83 3.24
CA ALA A 34 5.56 1.78 1.95
C ALA A 34 4.67 2.29 0.81
N VAL A 35 3.36 2.30 1.02
CA VAL A 35 2.37 2.94 0.15
C VAL A 35 1.40 3.75 1.00
N GLY A 36 0.82 4.79 0.43
CA GLY A 36 -0.16 5.64 1.12
C GLY A 36 -0.59 6.84 0.29
N LEU A 37 -1.51 7.64 0.82
CA LEU A 37 -1.88 8.92 0.23
C LEU A 37 -0.83 9.99 0.56
N ALA A 38 -0.69 10.98 -0.32
CA ALA A 38 0.13 12.15 -0.04
C ALA A 38 -0.73 13.16 0.73
N GLU A 39 -0.73 13.04 2.05
CA GLU A 39 -1.49 13.93 2.94
C GLU A 39 -0.73 15.25 3.10
N ASN A 40 -0.95 16.20 2.18
CA ASN A 40 -0.38 17.54 2.21
C ASN A 40 -1.47 18.62 2.24
N GLU A 41 -1.08 19.89 2.37
CA GLU A 41 -2.02 21.02 2.43
C GLU A 41 -2.97 21.07 1.22
N PHE A 42 -2.46 20.79 0.02
CA PHE A 42 -3.27 20.74 -1.19
C PHE A 42 -4.28 19.59 -1.18
N PHE A 43 -3.93 18.43 -0.64
CA PHE A 43 -4.87 17.31 -0.49
C PHE A 43 -6.03 17.70 0.44
N LEU A 44 -5.73 18.33 1.58
CA LEU A 44 -6.75 18.75 2.53
C LEU A 44 -7.63 19.89 1.99
N GLU A 45 -7.07 20.78 1.17
CA GLU A 45 -7.80 21.88 0.56
C GLU A 45 -8.73 21.41 -0.57
N ASN A 46 -8.28 20.45 -1.40
CA ASN A 46 -9.00 20.06 -2.62
C ASN A 46 -9.93 18.86 -2.43
N VAL A 47 -9.76 18.07 -1.37
CA VAL A 47 -10.57 16.87 -1.12
C VAL A 47 -11.58 17.18 -0.01
N PRO A 48 -12.90 17.01 -0.25
CA PRO A 48 -13.89 17.22 0.79
C PRO A 48 -13.65 16.33 2.01
N GLU A 49 -13.93 16.88 3.19
CA GLU A 49 -13.69 16.21 4.49
C GLU A 49 -14.34 14.83 4.60
N GLU A 50 -15.54 14.66 4.03
CA GLU A 50 -16.23 13.37 3.97
C GLU A 50 -15.37 12.29 3.31
N PHE A 51 -14.66 12.62 2.23
CA PHE A 51 -13.78 11.67 1.55
C PHE A 51 -12.51 11.41 2.34
N ILE A 52 -11.96 12.43 3.01
CA ILE A 52 -10.80 12.27 3.90
C ILE A 52 -11.11 11.26 5.01
N GLU A 53 -12.26 11.39 5.67
CA GLU A 53 -12.70 10.45 6.70
C GLU A 53 -12.95 9.04 6.12
N LYS A 54 -13.60 8.94 4.95
CA LYS A 54 -13.75 7.65 4.26
C LYS A 54 -12.40 6.99 3.97
N PHE A 55 -11.40 7.73 3.52
CA PHE A 55 -10.07 7.18 3.26
C PHE A 55 -9.40 6.67 4.54
N LYS A 56 -9.52 7.38 5.67
CA LYS A 56 -9.01 6.92 6.97
C LYS A 56 -9.64 5.59 7.39
N VAL A 57 -10.97 5.51 7.33
CA VAL A 57 -11.71 4.28 7.69
C VAL A 57 -11.30 3.11 6.79
N ILE A 58 -11.19 3.33 5.47
CA ILE A 58 -10.76 2.28 4.54
C ILE A 58 -9.32 1.86 4.83
N LYS A 59 -8.40 2.82 5.04
CA LYS A 59 -7.00 2.55 5.38
C LYS A 59 -6.89 1.69 6.62
N ASP A 60 -7.62 2.02 7.69
CA ASP A 60 -7.61 1.27 8.94
C ASP A 60 -8.18 -0.14 8.75
N LYS A 61 -9.31 -0.27 8.05
CA LYS A 61 -9.89 -1.58 7.72
C LYS A 61 -8.95 -2.44 6.87
N THR A 62 -8.24 -1.85 5.92
CA THR A 62 -7.23 -2.58 5.12
C THR A 62 -6.02 -2.97 5.96
N ILE A 63 -5.55 -2.12 6.88
CA ILE A 63 -4.44 -2.43 7.78
C ILE A 63 -4.82 -3.54 8.79
N ASN A 64 -6.06 -3.53 9.27
CA ASN A 64 -6.61 -4.52 10.19
C ASN A 64 -6.98 -5.85 9.50
N GLY A 65 -6.95 -5.89 8.16
CA GLY A 65 -7.29 -7.09 7.39
C GLY A 65 -8.79 -7.33 7.19
N GLU A 66 -9.64 -6.39 7.61
CA GLU A 66 -11.08 -6.43 7.30
C GLU A 66 -11.36 -6.27 5.80
N ILE A 67 -10.52 -5.47 5.12
CA ILE A 67 -10.51 -5.34 3.66
C ILE A 67 -9.27 -6.02 3.12
N VAL A 68 -9.46 -7.10 2.36
CA VAL A 68 -8.38 -7.82 1.69
C VAL A 68 -8.34 -7.43 0.21
N VAL A 69 -7.33 -6.66 -0.17
CA VAL A 69 -7.12 -6.25 -1.57
C VAL A 69 -6.36 -7.35 -2.31
N LYS A 70 -6.99 -7.95 -3.32
CA LYS A 70 -6.34 -8.96 -4.17
C LYS A 70 -5.27 -8.32 -5.06
N SER A 71 -4.19 -9.07 -5.31
CA SER A 71 -3.16 -8.65 -6.26
C SER A 71 -3.60 -8.94 -7.69
N GLY A 72 -3.66 -7.91 -8.53
CA GLY A 72 -3.88 -8.07 -9.98
C GLY A 72 -2.78 -8.87 -10.69
N LEU A 73 -1.60 -9.01 -10.07
CA LEU A 73 -0.49 -9.81 -10.61
C LEU A 73 -0.61 -11.31 -10.29
N MET A 74 -1.54 -11.69 -9.41
CA MET A 74 -1.73 -13.07 -8.93
C MET A 74 -3.07 -13.66 -9.38
N VAL A 75 -3.79 -12.98 -10.28
CA VAL A 75 -5.04 -13.45 -10.86
C VAL A 75 -4.83 -13.72 -12.35
N GLU A 76 -5.60 -14.65 -12.90
CA GLU A 76 -5.59 -14.93 -14.33
C GLU A 76 -6.12 -13.72 -15.12
N SER A 77 -5.69 -13.57 -16.37
CA SER A 77 -6.03 -12.40 -17.20
C SER A 77 -7.54 -12.22 -17.42
N ASN A 78 -8.30 -13.32 -17.45
CA ASN A 78 -9.75 -13.31 -17.53
C ASN A 78 -10.41 -12.86 -16.22
N GLU A 79 -9.96 -13.37 -15.06
CA GLU A 79 -10.47 -12.96 -13.74
C GLU A 79 -10.18 -11.47 -13.48
N PHE A 80 -9.01 -10.98 -13.90
CA PHE A 80 -8.68 -9.55 -13.83
C PHE A 80 -9.64 -8.70 -14.65
N GLN A 81 -9.98 -9.14 -15.85
CA GLN A 81 -10.88 -8.42 -16.74
C GLN A 81 -12.30 -8.38 -16.17
N GLU A 82 -12.82 -9.51 -15.68
CA GLU A 82 -14.13 -9.56 -15.02
C GLU A 82 -14.20 -8.65 -13.79
N LEU A 83 -13.14 -8.65 -12.96
CA LEU A 83 -13.06 -7.77 -11.80
C LEU A 83 -13.07 -6.29 -12.22
N ARG A 84 -12.33 -5.94 -13.27
CA ARG A 84 -12.29 -4.57 -13.82
C ARG A 84 -13.66 -4.11 -14.34
N ASP A 85 -14.39 -5.00 -15.00
CA ASP A 85 -15.68 -4.65 -15.62
C ASP A 85 -16.84 -4.60 -14.60
N SER A 86 -16.63 -5.11 -13.39
CA SER A 86 -17.63 -5.13 -12.30
C SER A 86 -17.81 -3.79 -11.55
N VAL A 87 -16.93 -2.81 -11.78
CA VAL A 87 -16.84 -1.54 -11.03
C VAL A 87 -16.99 -0.30 -11.89
#